data_AF-A0A8J4AFZ0-F1
#
_entry.id   AF-A0A8J4AFZ0-F1
#
_cell.length_a   1.000
_cell.length_b   1.000
_cell.length_c   1.000
_cell.angle_alpha   90.00
_cell.angle_beta   90.00
_cell.angle_gamma   90.00
#
_symmetry.space_group_name_H-M   'P 1'
#
loop_
_entity.id
_entity.type
_entity.pdbx_description
1 polymer ?
#
loop_
_entity_poly.entity_id
_entity_poly.type
_entity_poly.pdbx_seq_one_letter_code
_entity_poly.pdbx_strand_id
1 'polypeptide(L)'
;MNGSVTPQRSCDGCGEPFAPRRSDARYCSGRCRTAAYRNRHTPVETKRVRRRPIRDAWRDAAWEYLRAAERLARLTEDDRFAGDVDELFRIGGRLIADADLAMTTYHAHVDQIDKKTRQQVLIGRVLPRTERAFLRSVTGESFGDGSGDAA
;
A
#
# COMPACT_ATOMS: atom_id res chain seq x y z
N MET A 1 -41.39 42.28 34.78
CA MET A 1 -40.10 41.57 34.88
C MET A 1 -40.31 40.17 34.31
N ASN A 2 -40.01 39.96 33.03
CA ASN A 2 -40.25 38.67 32.38
C ASN A 2 -38.96 37.85 32.44
N GLY A 3 -38.85 36.98 33.43
CA GLY A 3 -37.76 36.01 33.50
C GLY A 3 -37.93 34.98 32.39
N SER A 4 -37.10 35.04 31.35
CA SER A 4 -37.07 34.03 30.29
C SER A 4 -36.56 32.71 30.89
N VAL A 5 -37.47 31.77 31.12
CA VAL A 5 -37.13 30.39 31.49
C VAL A 5 -36.51 29.72 30.27
N THR A 6 -35.19 29.57 30.25
CA THR A 6 -34.51 28.83 29.19
C THR A 6 -34.79 27.34 29.39
N PRO A 7 -35.39 26.63 28.42
CA PRO A 7 -35.66 25.21 28.57
C PRO A 7 -34.33 24.45 28.70
N GLN A 8 -34.21 23.61 29.72
CA GLN A 8 -33.07 22.71 29.85
C GLN A 8 -33.06 21.73 28.68
N ARG A 9 -31.88 21.50 28.09
CA ARG A 9 -31.64 20.51 27.03
C ARG A 9 -30.56 19.53 27.47
N SER A 10 -30.58 18.31 26.96
CA SER A 10 -29.49 17.35 27.16
C SER A 10 -28.36 17.60 26.17
N CYS A 11 -27.11 17.44 26.62
CA CYS A 11 -25.91 17.57 25.80
C CYS A 11 -25.69 16.33 24.92
N ASP A 12 -25.56 16.50 23.60
CA ASP A 12 -25.26 15.42 22.64
C ASP A 12 -23.88 14.74 22.88
N GLY A 13 -23.01 15.34 23.71
CA GLY A 13 -21.67 14.83 24.01
C GLY A 13 -21.57 14.02 25.30
N CYS A 14 -22.17 14.51 26.40
CA CYS A 14 -22.07 13.89 27.73
C CYS A 14 -23.42 13.46 28.33
N GLY A 15 -24.56 13.83 27.73
CA GLY A 15 -25.90 13.52 28.22
C GLY A 15 -26.42 14.42 29.34
N GLU A 16 -25.58 15.24 29.98
CA GLU A 16 -25.98 16.10 31.08
C GLU A 16 -26.96 17.22 30.63
N PRO A 17 -27.94 17.58 31.48
CA PRO A 17 -28.81 18.71 31.23
C PRO A 17 -28.01 20.02 31.33
N PHE A 18 -28.22 20.93 30.37
CA PHE A 18 -27.61 22.26 30.37
C PHE A 18 -28.60 23.33 29.90
N ALA A 19 -28.34 24.57 30.30
CA ALA A 19 -29.10 25.74 29.85
C ALA A 19 -28.44 26.34 28.60
N PRO A 20 -29.00 26.14 27.39
CA PRO A 20 -28.38 26.60 26.16
C PRO A 20 -28.40 28.12 26.04
N ARG A 21 -27.23 28.73 25.77
CA ARG A 21 -27.13 30.18 25.47
C ARG A 21 -27.69 30.56 24.09
N ARG A 22 -27.80 29.58 23.18
CA ARG A 22 -28.31 29.74 21.82
C ARG A 22 -29.32 28.65 21.52
N SER A 23 -30.32 28.94 20.69
CA SER A 23 -31.37 27.99 20.32
C SER A 23 -30.87 26.74 19.59
N ASP A 24 -29.69 26.81 18.96
CA ASP A 24 -29.01 25.75 18.21
C ASP A 24 -27.90 25.03 19.00
N ALA A 25 -27.71 25.37 20.27
CA ALA A 25 -26.68 24.73 21.08
C ALA A 25 -27.02 23.25 21.34
N ARG A 26 -26.13 22.35 20.89
CA ARG A 26 -26.21 20.89 21.09
C ARG A 26 -25.28 20.35 22.17
N TYR A 27 -24.32 21.17 22.63
CA TYR A 27 -23.28 20.77 23.57
C TYR A 27 -23.22 21.74 24.75
N CYS A 28 -23.06 21.21 25.96
CA CYS A 28 -22.91 22.02 27.19
C CYS A 28 -21.61 22.85 27.20
N SER A 29 -20.59 22.44 26.45
CA SER A 29 -19.28 23.08 26.42
C SER A 29 -18.54 22.88 25.09
N GLY A 30 -17.51 23.70 24.86
CA GLY A 30 -16.58 23.50 23.74
C GLY A 30 -15.89 22.13 23.79
N ARG A 31 -15.60 21.61 24.99
CA ARG A 31 -15.01 20.28 25.19
C ARG A 31 -15.91 19.17 24.64
N CYS A 32 -17.20 19.18 24.98
CA CYS A 32 -18.17 18.20 24.47
C CYS A 32 -18.33 18.28 22.94
N ARG A 33 -18.29 19.48 22.37
CA ARG A 33 -18.30 19.66 20.91
C ARG A 33 -17.07 19.01 20.26
N THR A 34 -15.87 19.27 20.77
CA THR A 34 -14.64 18.68 20.23
C THR A 34 -14.59 17.17 20.41
N ALA A 35 -15.06 16.64 21.56
CA ALA A 35 -15.15 15.20 21.80
C ALA A 35 -16.11 14.52 20.81
N ALA A 36 -17.32 15.08 20.62
CA ALA A 36 -18.29 14.56 19.66
C ALA A 36 -17.81 14.65 18.20
N TYR A 37 -16.98 15.64 17.86
CA TYR A 37 -16.31 15.72 16.56
C TYR A 37 -15.27 14.60 16.40
N ARG A 38 -14.40 14.43 17.41
CA ARG A 38 -13.39 13.36 17.41
C ARG A 38 -14.03 11.98 17.36
N ASN A 39 -15.13 11.71 18.06
CA ASN A 39 -15.80 10.41 17.99
C ASN A 39 -16.45 10.13 16.64
N ARG A 40 -16.82 11.18 15.88
CA ARG A 40 -17.32 11.05 14.50
C ARG A 40 -16.21 10.87 13.48
N HIS A 41 -15.00 11.29 13.82
CA HIS A 41 -13.84 11.28 12.92
C HIS A 41 -12.68 10.47 13.49
N THR A 42 -12.92 9.65 14.52
CA THR A 42 -12.00 8.61 14.93
C THR A 42 -11.84 7.79 13.68
N PRO A 43 -10.64 7.75 13.08
CA PRO A 43 -10.43 6.97 11.89
C PRO A 43 -10.92 5.59 12.26
N VAL A 44 -11.96 5.13 11.56
CA VAL A 44 -12.44 3.75 11.67
C VAL A 44 -11.17 2.94 11.70
N GLU A 45 -10.94 2.17 12.77
CA GLU A 45 -9.72 1.41 12.90
C GLU A 45 -9.65 0.53 11.66
N THR A 46 -8.90 1.00 10.66
CA THR A 46 -8.83 0.32 9.37
C THR A 46 -8.03 -0.90 9.74
N LYS A 47 -8.76 -2.00 9.99
CA LYS A 47 -8.21 -3.29 10.37
C LYS A 47 -6.99 -3.48 9.50
N ARG A 48 -5.79 -3.37 10.11
CA ARG A 48 -4.55 -3.29 9.34
C ARG A 48 -4.55 -4.48 8.39
N VAL A 49 -4.72 -4.21 7.10
CA VAL A 49 -4.80 -5.29 6.12
C VAL A 49 -3.47 -6.00 6.23
N ARG A 50 -3.50 -7.28 6.64
CA ARG A 50 -2.27 -8.08 6.75
C ARG A 50 -1.62 -8.03 5.37
N ARG A 51 -0.44 -7.42 5.30
CA ARG A 51 0.31 -7.35 4.04
C ARG A 51 0.54 -8.78 3.60
N ARG A 52 0.12 -9.11 2.36
CA ARG A 52 0.39 -10.43 1.78
C ARG A 52 1.91 -10.64 1.72
N PRO A 53 2.40 -11.89 1.78
CA PRO A 53 3.80 -12.17 1.50
C PRO A 53 4.22 -11.52 0.17
N ILE A 54 5.40 -10.90 0.15
CA ILE A 54 5.85 -10.10 -1.01
C ILE A 54 5.86 -10.91 -2.30
N ARG A 55 6.18 -12.20 -2.22
CA ARG A 55 6.19 -13.14 -3.33
C ARG A 55 4.80 -13.31 -3.95
N ASP A 56 3.78 -13.47 -3.12
CA ASP A 56 2.40 -13.65 -3.58
C ASP A 56 1.85 -12.34 -4.14
N ALA A 57 2.10 -11.23 -3.45
CA ALA A 57 1.71 -9.90 -3.93
C ALA A 57 2.33 -9.56 -5.29
N TRP A 58 3.61 -9.92 -5.51
CA TRP A 58 4.29 -9.71 -6.78
C TRP A 58 3.72 -10.62 -7.88
N ARG A 59 3.46 -11.90 -7.58
CA ARG A 59 2.85 -12.83 -8.54
C ARG A 59 1.47 -12.35 -9.00
N ASP A 60 0.64 -11.93 -8.05
CA ASP A 60 -0.69 -11.39 -8.34
C ASP A 60 -0.58 -10.14 -9.24
N ALA A 61 0.32 -9.21 -8.91
CA ALA A 61 0.54 -8.00 -9.70
C ALA A 61 1.05 -8.30 -11.12
N ALA A 62 2.00 -9.23 -11.27
CA ALA A 62 2.51 -9.64 -12.58
C ALA A 62 1.41 -10.28 -13.44
N TRP A 63 0.54 -11.09 -12.83
CA TRP A 63 -0.55 -11.73 -13.55
C TRP A 63 -1.64 -10.74 -13.98
N GLU A 64 -2.00 -9.78 -13.13
CA GLU A 64 -2.92 -8.69 -13.51
C GLU A 64 -2.35 -7.83 -14.63
N TYR A 65 -1.03 -7.56 -14.62
CA TYR A 65 -0.35 -6.87 -15.72
C TYR A 65 -0.47 -7.63 -17.04
N LEU A 66 -0.18 -8.94 -17.05
CA LEU A 66 -0.28 -9.77 -18.26
C LEU A 66 -1.70 -9.80 -18.82
N ARG A 67 -2.70 -9.92 -17.94
CA ARG A 67 -4.11 -9.89 -18.34
C ARG A 67 -4.51 -8.53 -18.91
N ALA A 68 -4.03 -7.44 -18.34
CA ALA A 68 -4.28 -6.10 -18.86
C ALA A 68 -3.65 -5.94 -20.25
N ALA A 69 -2.42 -6.40 -20.45
CA ALA A 69 -1.75 -6.39 -21.75
C ALA A 69 -2.51 -7.22 -22.80
N GLU A 70 -2.96 -8.42 -22.46
CA GLU A 70 -3.77 -9.27 -23.35
C GLU A 70 -5.09 -8.59 -23.73
N ARG A 71 -5.76 -7.95 -22.76
CA ARG A 71 -7.00 -7.20 -23.03
C ARG A 71 -6.77 -6.05 -24.01
N LEU A 72 -5.67 -5.31 -23.84
CA LEU A 72 -5.31 -4.22 -24.75
C LEU A 72 -5.03 -4.76 -26.16
N ALA A 73 -4.29 -5.86 -26.29
CA ALA A 73 -4.03 -6.50 -27.58
C ALA A 73 -5.34 -6.87 -28.32
N ARG A 74 -6.30 -7.48 -27.62
CA ARG A 74 -7.61 -7.80 -28.23
C ARG A 74 -8.40 -6.56 -28.63
N LEU A 75 -8.31 -5.47 -27.87
CA LEU A 75 -8.96 -4.21 -28.23
C LEU A 75 -8.34 -3.61 -29.49
N THR A 76 -7.02 -3.74 -29.68
CA THR A 76 -6.35 -3.26 -30.90
C THR A 76 -6.64 -4.10 -32.14
N GLU A 77 -7.08 -5.34 -31.97
CA GLU A 77 -7.52 -6.24 -33.06
C GLU A 77 -8.98 -6.01 -33.48
N ASP A 78 -9.74 -5.19 -32.73
CA ASP A 78 -11.16 -4.96 -33.00
C ASP A 78 -11.36 -3.88 -34.08
N ASP A 79 -11.87 -4.27 -35.24
CA ASP A 79 -12.07 -3.41 -36.41
C ASP A 79 -12.99 -2.20 -36.15
N ARG A 80 -13.77 -2.21 -35.06
CA ARG A 80 -14.61 -1.07 -34.67
C ARG A 80 -13.80 0.19 -34.31
N PHE A 81 -12.49 0.06 -34.11
CA PHE A 81 -11.60 1.18 -33.78
C PHE A 81 -10.99 1.90 -34.98
N ALA A 82 -11.32 1.51 -36.22
CA ALA A 82 -10.76 2.14 -37.42
C ALA A 82 -10.99 3.66 -37.50
N GLY A 83 -12.01 4.19 -36.82
CA GLY A 83 -12.30 5.63 -36.75
C GLY A 83 -11.48 6.42 -35.73
N ASP A 84 -10.90 5.75 -34.72
CA ASP A 84 -10.27 6.39 -33.54
C ASP A 84 -8.78 6.01 -33.39
N VAL A 85 -8.15 5.55 -34.47
CA VAL A 85 -6.77 5.04 -34.46
C VAL A 85 -5.77 6.07 -33.91
N ASP A 86 -5.90 7.34 -34.31
CA ASP A 86 -5.01 8.42 -33.84
C ASP A 86 -5.12 8.66 -32.33
N GLU A 87 -6.34 8.61 -31.79
CA GLU A 87 -6.59 8.78 -30.36
C GLU A 87 -6.05 7.58 -29.57
N LEU A 88 -6.20 6.36 -30.11
CA LEU A 88 -5.60 5.16 -29.54
C LEU A 88 -4.07 5.22 -29.55
N PHE A 89 -3.44 5.69 -30.62
CA PHE A 89 -1.99 5.90 -30.63
C PHE A 89 -1.55 6.97 -29.63
N ARG A 90 -2.32 8.04 -29.46
CA ARG A 90 -2.01 9.09 -28.48
C ARG A 90 -2.11 8.60 -27.03
N ILE A 91 -3.13 7.81 -26.72
CA ILE A 91 -3.32 7.22 -25.38
C ILE A 91 -2.32 6.09 -25.16
N GLY A 92 -2.23 5.15 -26.11
CA GLY A 92 -1.35 4.00 -26.07
C GLY A 92 0.13 4.38 -26.04
N GLY A 93 0.54 5.42 -26.78
CA GLY A 93 1.91 5.92 -26.76
C GLY A 93 2.35 6.40 -25.38
N ARG A 94 1.47 7.07 -24.62
CA ARG A 94 1.76 7.44 -23.22
C ARG A 94 1.86 6.22 -22.33
N LEU A 95 0.93 5.29 -22.48
CA LEU A 95 0.93 4.06 -21.69
C LEU A 95 2.22 3.25 -21.92
N ILE A 96 2.68 3.15 -23.18
CA ILE A 96 3.93 2.46 -23.53
C ILE A 96 5.13 3.18 -22.92
N ALA A 97 5.19 4.51 -23.02
CA ALA A 97 6.27 5.29 -22.40
C ALA A 97 6.31 5.13 -20.87
N ASP A 98 5.14 5.14 -20.22
CA ASP A 98 5.02 4.92 -18.78
C ASP A 98 5.42 3.50 -18.38
N ALA A 99 5.05 2.50 -19.20
CA ALA A 99 5.45 1.10 -18.99
C ALA A 99 6.97 0.92 -19.15
N ASP A 100 7.59 1.55 -20.16
CA ASP A 100 9.03 1.50 -20.37
C ASP A 100 9.81 2.16 -19.22
N LEU A 101 9.33 3.31 -18.74
CA LEU A 101 9.87 3.97 -17.55
C LEU A 101 9.73 3.09 -16.30
N ALA A 102 8.57 2.44 -16.12
CA ALA A 102 8.33 1.54 -15.00
C ALA A 102 9.26 0.32 -15.05
N MET A 103 9.46 -0.28 -16.24
CA MET A 103 10.37 -1.40 -16.44
C MET A 103 11.82 -1.01 -16.20
N THR A 104 12.25 0.16 -16.69
CA THR A 104 13.58 0.71 -16.44
C THR A 104 13.84 0.91 -14.94
N THR A 105 12.85 1.48 -14.24
CA THR A 105 12.91 1.68 -12.79
C THR A 105 12.98 0.35 -12.04
N TYR A 106 12.19 -0.63 -12.46
CA TYR A 106 12.22 -1.99 -11.91
C TYR A 106 13.60 -2.63 -12.06
N HIS A 107 14.20 -2.59 -13.25
CA HIS A 107 15.54 -3.12 -13.49
C HIS A 107 16.60 -2.45 -12.61
N ALA A 108 16.56 -1.12 -12.51
CA ALA A 108 17.45 -0.38 -11.63
C ALA A 108 17.33 -0.82 -10.15
N HIS A 109 16.11 -1.10 -9.68
CA HIS A 109 15.90 -1.60 -8.32
C HIS A 109 16.40 -3.03 -8.13
N VAL A 110 16.16 -3.93 -9.08
CA VAL A 110 16.68 -5.31 -9.04
C VAL A 110 18.21 -5.31 -8.99
N ASP A 111 18.86 -4.48 -9.82
CA ASP A 111 20.31 -4.33 -9.81
C ASP A 111 20.84 -3.79 -8.47
N GLN A 112 20.14 -2.83 -7.86
CA GLN A 112 20.50 -2.32 -6.54
C GLN A 112 20.37 -3.39 -5.45
N ILE A 113 19.36 -4.25 -5.52
CA ILE A 113 19.18 -5.37 -4.59
C ILE A 113 20.33 -6.36 -4.76
N ASP A 114 20.65 -6.77 -5.99
CA ASP A 114 21.75 -7.69 -6.28
C ASP A 114 23.10 -7.13 -5.78
N LYS A 115 23.40 -5.86 -6.08
CA LYS A 115 24.62 -5.18 -5.57
C LYS A 115 24.70 -5.21 -4.05
N LYS A 116 23.60 -4.93 -3.34
CA LYS A 116 23.55 -4.99 -1.87
C LYS A 116 23.77 -6.40 -1.34
N THR A 117 23.15 -7.40 -1.95
CA THR A 117 23.31 -8.81 -1.58
C THR A 117 24.77 -9.24 -1.75
N ARG A 118 25.40 -8.92 -2.89
CA ARG A 118 26.83 -9.21 -3.13
C ARG A 118 27.74 -8.51 -2.13
N GLN A 119 27.48 -7.23 -1.84
CA GLN A 119 28.26 -6.48 -0.86
C GLN A 119 28.16 -7.08 0.55
N GLN A 120 26.99 -7.59 0.95
CA GLN A 120 26.81 -8.26 2.24
C GLN A 120 27.61 -9.56 2.35
N VAL A 121 27.66 -10.36 1.27
CA VAL A 121 28.49 -11.57 1.19
C VAL A 121 29.97 -11.23 1.31
N LEU A 122 30.45 -10.20 0.60
CA LEU A 122 31.86 -9.78 0.62
C LEU A 122 32.34 -9.27 1.98
N ILE A 123 31.46 -8.62 2.77
CA ILE A 123 31.80 -8.10 4.10
C ILE A 123 31.83 -9.22 5.17
N GLY A 124 31.65 -10.49 4.79
CA GLY A 124 31.70 -11.61 5.72
C GLY A 124 30.54 -11.61 6.73
N ARG A 125 29.47 -10.84 6.45
CA ARG A 125 28.20 -11.04 7.16
C ARG A 125 27.67 -12.39 6.72
N VAL A 126 27.87 -13.37 7.60
CA VAL A 126 27.35 -14.74 7.48
C VAL A 126 25.93 -14.67 6.93
N LEU A 127 25.73 -15.18 5.71
CA LEU A 127 24.40 -15.36 5.14
C LEU A 127 23.53 -16.05 6.21
N PRO A 128 22.36 -15.51 6.55
CA PRO A 128 21.45 -16.17 7.47
C PRO A 128 21.25 -17.61 7.03
N ARG A 129 21.21 -18.53 8.00
CA ARG A 129 21.24 -20.00 7.77
C ARG A 129 20.22 -20.48 6.73
N THR A 130 19.12 -19.75 6.57
CA THR A 130 18.06 -19.98 5.58
C THR A 130 18.47 -19.70 4.14
N GLU A 131 19.35 -18.73 3.87
CA GLU A 131 19.82 -18.41 2.50
C GLU A 131 20.89 -19.40 2.00
N ARG A 132 21.72 -19.97 2.90
CA ARG A 132 22.64 -21.06 2.54
C ARG A 132 21.91 -22.30 2.02
N ALA A 133 20.75 -22.60 2.60
CA ALA A 133 19.92 -23.72 2.14
C ALA A 133 19.31 -23.45 0.76
N PHE A 134 18.90 -22.21 0.48
CA PHE A 134 18.39 -21.82 -0.83
C PHE A 134 19.47 -21.91 -1.91
N LEU A 135 20.67 -21.36 -1.67
CA LEU A 135 21.78 -21.44 -2.62
C LEU A 135 22.20 -22.90 -2.91
N ARG A 136 22.27 -23.76 -1.88
CA ARG A 136 22.49 -25.22 -2.08
C ARG A 136 21.43 -25.85 -2.99
N SER A 137 20.17 -25.43 -2.91
CA SER A 137 19.09 -25.98 -3.74
C SER A 137 19.12 -25.51 -5.20
N VAL A 138 19.69 -24.33 -5.46
CA VAL A 138 19.73 -23.73 -6.81
C VAL A 138 21.02 -24.11 -7.56
N THR A 139 22.17 -24.15 -6.88
CA THR A 139 23.46 -24.41 -7.56
C THR A 139 23.90 -25.88 -7.51
N GLY A 140 23.30 -26.70 -6.64
CA GLY A 140 23.72 -28.11 -6.45
C GLY A 140 25.11 -28.28 -5.82
N GLU A 141 25.78 -27.19 -5.42
CA GLU A 141 27.13 -27.22 -4.88
C GLU A 141 27.11 -27.53 -3.37
N SER A 142 27.64 -28.70 -3.03
CA SER A 142 27.95 -29.07 -1.65
C SER A 142 29.23 -28.36 -1.20
N PHE A 143 29.09 -27.17 -0.59
CA PHE A 143 30.19 -26.57 0.18
C PHE A 143 30.52 -27.51 1.34
N GLY A 144 31.70 -28.15 1.26
CA GLY A 144 32.22 -29.05 2.27
C GLY A 144 32.33 -28.34 3.61
N ASP A 145 31.77 -28.95 4.65
CA ASP A 145 31.90 -28.47 6.02
C ASP A 145 33.37 -28.63 6.42
N GLY A 146 34.14 -27.54 6.33
CA GLY A 146 35.52 -27.48 6.76
C GLY A 146 35.62 -27.62 8.28
N SER A 147 35.52 -28.84 8.79
CA SER A 147 35.93 -29.21 10.14
C SER A 147 37.45 -29.24 10.18
N GLY A 148 38.06 -28.07 10.36
CA GLY A 148 39.46 -27.97 10.74
C GLY A 148 39.61 -28.35 12.21
N ASP A 149 39.96 -29.60 12.47
CA ASP A 149 40.49 -30.03 13.76
C ASP A 149 41.85 -29.37 13.96
N ALA A 150 41.92 -28.41 14.88
CA ALA A 150 43.16 -27.85 15.37
C ALA A 150 43.77 -28.83 16.38
N ALA A 151 44.93 -29.41 16.02
CA ALA A 151 45.83 -30.12 16.91
C ALA A 151 46.87 -29.16 17.51
#